data_AF-A0AAE9FBC7-F1
#
_entry.id   AF-A0AAE9FBC7-F1
#
_cell.length_a   1.000
_cell.length_b   1.000
_cell.length_c   1.000
_cell.angle_alpha   90.00
_cell.angle_beta   90.00
_cell.angle_gamma   90.00
#
_symmetry.space_group_name_H-M   'P 1'
#
loop_
_entity.id
_entity.type
_entity.pdbx_description
1 polymer ?
#
loop_
_entity_poly.entity_id
_entity_poly.type
_entity_poly.pdbx_seq_one_letter_code
_entity_poly.pdbx_strand_id
1 'polypeptide(L)'
;MDWKLYVLGLMLIISWVAQGVGLFTPHWMTKDGQSRGILPWHSGDSGWIKAATFELYIAFLVFIPAIGCYMIAVREDFKTGYTIRACKYLLILAFIVFISVLFTSGAVTSNTTDFSVRERKYEIGYSPGFCLGSAILSLIVWMISMYLGKGFRCCNQTPPIDA
;
A
#
# COMPACT_ATOMS: atom_id res chain seq x y z
N MET A 1 2.69 -25.05 -2.68
CA MET A 1 2.61 -23.59 -2.55
C MET A 1 1.18 -23.17 -2.85
N ASP A 2 0.53 -22.52 -1.90
CA ASP A 2 -0.90 -22.15 -1.99
C ASP A 2 -1.11 -21.07 -3.07
N TRP A 3 -2.10 -21.24 -3.95
CA TRP A 3 -2.42 -20.26 -5.01
C TRP A 3 -2.74 -18.88 -4.44
N LYS A 4 -3.23 -18.81 -3.19
CA LYS A 4 -3.51 -17.55 -2.49
C LYS A 4 -2.24 -16.74 -2.27
N LEU A 5 -1.09 -17.37 -2.03
CA LEU A 5 0.20 -16.68 -1.89
C LEU A 5 0.63 -16.05 -3.23
N TYR A 6 0.46 -16.77 -4.35
CA TYR A 6 0.76 -16.20 -5.68
C TYR A 6 -0.09 -14.97 -5.99
N VAL A 7 -1.40 -15.04 -5.74
CA VAL A 7 -2.31 -13.90 -5.93
C VAL A 7 -1.95 -12.74 -5.02
N LEU A 8 -1.60 -13.02 -3.76
CA LEU A 8 -1.16 -12.02 -2.80
C LEU A 8 0.10 -11.28 -3.30
N GLY A 9 1.10 -12.01 -3.79
CA GLY A 9 2.32 -11.42 -4.34
C GLY A 9 2.06 -10.58 -5.58
N LEU A 10 1.24 -11.08 -6.51
CA LEU A 10 0.87 -10.34 -7.71
C LEU A 10 0.16 -9.02 -7.36
N MET A 11 -0.82 -9.08 -6.46
CA MET A 11 -1.55 -7.88 -6.00
C MET A 11 -0.62 -6.88 -5.29
N LEU A 12 0.33 -7.36 -4.49
CA LEU A 12 1.31 -6.51 -3.81
C LEU A 12 2.18 -5.73 -4.83
N ILE A 13 2.68 -6.41 -5.87
CA ILE A 13 3.48 -5.78 -6.92
C ILE A 13 2.65 -4.80 -7.76
N ILE A 14 1.43 -5.16 -8.15
CA ILE A 14 0.54 -4.26 -8.90
C ILE A 14 0.23 -3.01 -8.06
N SER A 15 -0.04 -3.17 -6.77
CA SER A 15 -0.26 -2.05 -5.85
C SER A 15 0.96 -1.13 -5.79
N TRP A 16 2.15 -1.69 -5.64
CA TRP A 16 3.39 -0.92 -5.59
C TRP A 16 3.64 -0.12 -6.88
N VAL A 17 3.44 -0.75 -8.04
CA VAL A 17 3.58 -0.10 -9.35
C VAL A 17 2.53 1.00 -9.52
N ALA A 18 1.27 0.73 -9.20
CA ALA A 18 0.21 1.73 -9.27
C ALA A 18 0.48 2.92 -8.33
N GLN A 19 1.00 2.68 -7.11
CA GLN A 19 1.42 3.74 -6.20
C GLN A 19 2.54 4.58 -6.80
N GLY A 20 3.57 3.94 -7.38
CA GLY A 20 4.68 4.62 -8.03
C GLY A 20 4.23 5.46 -9.21
N VAL A 21 3.38 4.90 -10.09
CA VAL A 21 2.79 5.64 -11.22
C VAL A 21 1.99 6.83 -10.72
N GLY A 22 1.12 6.65 -9.73
CA GLY A 22 0.35 7.75 -9.15
C GLY A 22 1.25 8.84 -8.55
N LEU A 23 2.30 8.46 -7.80
CA LEU A 23 3.19 9.41 -7.14
C LEU A 23 4.09 10.20 -8.11
N PHE A 24 4.70 9.52 -9.08
CA PHE A 24 5.72 10.12 -9.95
C PHE A 24 5.18 10.71 -11.26
N THR A 25 3.92 10.42 -11.61
CA THR A 25 3.31 10.98 -12.83
C THR A 25 2.85 12.42 -12.60
N PRO A 26 3.23 13.38 -13.46
CA PRO A 26 2.96 14.80 -13.27
C PRO A 26 1.53 15.20 -13.68
N HIS A 27 0.52 14.50 -13.17
CA HIS A 27 -0.88 14.71 -13.51
C HIS A 27 -1.80 14.58 -12.29
N TRP A 28 -1.41 15.27 -11.21
CA TRP A 28 -2.19 15.39 -9.98
C TRP A 28 -3.21 16.52 -10.06
N MET A 29 -2.78 17.65 -10.61
CA MET A 29 -3.58 18.86 -10.78
C MET A 29 -3.45 19.31 -12.22
N THR A 30 -4.53 19.83 -12.78
CA THR A 30 -4.53 20.44 -14.11
C THR A 30 -5.12 21.83 -14.04
N LYS A 31 -4.52 22.76 -14.79
CA LYS A 31 -5.00 24.14 -14.92
C LYS A 31 -4.71 24.61 -16.33
N ASP A 32 -5.74 25.09 -17.02
CA ASP A 32 -5.65 25.62 -18.39
C ASP A 32 -4.92 24.65 -19.35
N GLY A 33 -5.17 23.34 -19.20
CA GLY A 33 -4.52 22.27 -19.99
C GLY A 33 -3.09 21.91 -19.57
N GLN A 34 -2.49 22.63 -18.63
CA GLN A 34 -1.18 22.28 -18.06
C GLN A 34 -1.33 21.35 -16.86
N SER A 35 -0.57 20.25 -16.88
CA SER A 35 -0.59 19.24 -15.82
C SER A 35 0.58 19.45 -14.87
N ARG A 36 0.32 19.27 -13.58
CA ARG A 36 1.31 19.40 -12.51
C ARG A 36 1.28 18.17 -11.62
N GLY A 37 2.48 17.68 -11.30
CA GLY A 37 2.68 16.61 -10.33
C GLY A 37 2.74 17.10 -8.90
N ILE A 38 2.62 16.16 -7.96
CA ILE A 38 2.89 16.40 -6.54
C ILE A 38 4.39 16.41 -6.23
N LEU A 39 5.19 15.84 -7.14
CA LEU A 39 6.65 15.89 -7.20
C LEU A 39 7.09 16.48 -8.55
N PRO A 40 8.20 17.24 -8.61
CA PRO A 40 9.05 17.69 -7.50
C PRO A 40 8.42 18.82 -6.67
N TRP A 41 8.93 19.05 -5.45
CA TRP A 41 8.49 20.16 -4.61
C TRP A 41 8.83 21.52 -5.21
N HIS A 42 7.88 22.45 -5.15
CA HIS A 42 8.12 23.83 -5.52
C HIS A 42 8.10 24.71 -4.27
N SER A 43 8.92 25.75 -4.26
CA SER A 43 9.04 26.69 -3.13
C SER A 43 7.71 27.35 -2.75
N GLY A 44 6.83 27.56 -3.73
CA GLY A 44 5.49 28.13 -3.55
C GLY A 44 4.41 27.15 -3.08
N ASP A 45 4.73 25.86 -2.90
CA ASP A 45 3.72 24.89 -2.45
C ASP A 45 3.36 25.09 -0.97
N SER A 46 2.06 25.03 -0.71
CA SER A 46 1.49 25.10 0.64
C SER A 46 2.01 23.97 1.53
N GLY A 47 1.99 24.19 2.85
CA GLY A 47 2.47 23.21 3.82
C GLY A 47 1.73 21.88 3.74
N TRP A 48 0.43 21.89 3.43
CA TRP A 48 -0.38 20.67 3.34
C TRP A 48 -0.03 19.81 2.12
N ILE A 49 0.26 20.43 0.95
CA ILE A 49 0.71 19.69 -0.25
C ILE A 49 2.01 18.97 0.09
N LYS A 50 2.97 19.67 0.71
CA LYS A 50 4.26 19.09 1.12
C LYS A 50 4.09 17.92 2.08
N ALA A 51 3.22 18.05 3.08
CA ALA A 51 2.92 16.98 4.04
C ALA A 51 2.32 15.76 3.34
N ALA A 52 1.33 15.96 2.46
CA ALA A 52 0.70 14.88 1.73
C ALA A 52 1.64 14.21 0.70
N THR A 53 2.51 14.97 0.03
CA THR A 53 3.59 14.39 -0.80
C THR A 53 4.48 13.47 0.03
N PHE A 54 4.85 13.90 1.23
CA PHE A 54 5.70 13.14 2.13
C PHE A 54 5.02 11.85 2.60
N GLU A 55 3.73 11.91 2.94
CA GLU A 55 2.92 10.74 3.29
C GLU A 55 2.84 9.73 2.13
N LEU A 56 2.61 10.18 0.89
CA LEU A 56 2.58 9.30 -0.28
C LEU A 56 3.94 8.68 -0.58
N TYR A 57 5.02 9.44 -0.38
CA TYR A 57 6.38 8.95 -0.54
C TYR A 57 6.71 7.87 0.49
N ILE A 58 6.33 8.08 1.76
CA ILE A 58 6.44 7.04 2.80
C ILE A 58 5.60 5.83 2.41
N ALA A 59 4.35 6.02 2.01
CA ALA A 59 3.46 4.93 1.61
C ALA A 59 4.04 4.08 0.47
N PHE A 60 4.75 4.70 -0.47
CA PHE A 60 5.50 4.03 -1.53
C PHE A 60 6.71 3.25 -1.00
N LEU A 61 7.54 3.85 -0.13
CA LEU A 61 8.72 3.18 0.43
C LEU A 61 8.38 2.00 1.34
N VAL A 62 7.23 2.05 2.02
CA VAL A 62 6.72 0.99 2.89
C VAL A 62 6.48 -0.33 2.14
N PHE A 63 6.34 -0.31 0.82
CA PHE A 63 6.27 -1.54 0.01
C PHE A 63 7.58 -2.34 -0.01
N ILE A 64 8.75 -1.71 0.18
CA ILE A 64 10.04 -2.41 0.20
C ILE A 64 10.10 -3.44 1.34
N PRO A 65 9.88 -3.06 2.62
CA PRO A 65 9.82 -4.04 3.70
C PRO A 65 8.61 -4.98 3.58
N ALA A 66 7.50 -4.55 2.96
CA ALA A 66 6.35 -5.42 2.69
C ALA A 66 6.74 -6.58 1.75
N ILE A 67 7.39 -6.29 0.63
CA ILE A 67 7.90 -7.28 -0.32
C ILE A 67 8.90 -8.21 0.38
N GLY A 68 9.79 -7.67 1.22
CA GLY A 68 10.69 -8.49 2.04
C GLY A 68 9.96 -9.48 2.94
N CYS A 69 8.92 -9.03 3.66
CA CYS A 69 8.10 -9.90 4.52
C CYS A 69 7.37 -10.97 3.72
N TYR A 70 6.82 -10.62 2.55
CA TYR A 70 6.17 -11.56 1.63
C TYR A 70 7.16 -12.64 1.16
N MET A 71 8.36 -12.26 0.72
CA MET A 71 9.37 -13.22 0.26
C MET A 71 9.80 -14.17 1.37
N ILE A 72 9.92 -13.70 2.62
CA ILE A 72 10.21 -14.56 3.77
C ILE A 72 9.05 -15.52 4.04
N ALA A 73 7.79 -15.03 4.03
CA ALA A 73 6.63 -15.88 4.24
C ALA A 73 6.52 -16.99 3.19
N VAL A 74 6.74 -16.65 1.92
CA VAL A 74 6.78 -17.62 0.81
C VAL A 74 7.92 -18.63 0.99
N ARG A 75 9.11 -18.18 1.36
CA ARG A 75 10.26 -19.07 1.59
C ARG A 75 10.00 -20.07 2.72
N GLU A 76 9.37 -19.62 3.80
CA GLU A 76 8.99 -20.50 4.91
C GLU A 76 7.91 -21.50 4.48
N ASP A 77 6.88 -21.06 3.73
CA ASP A 77 5.86 -21.96 3.17
C ASP A 77 6.46 -23.05 2.26
N PHE A 78 7.40 -22.69 1.39
CA PHE A 78 8.08 -23.65 0.52
C PHE A 78 8.93 -24.68 1.28
N LYS A 79 9.54 -24.28 2.40
CA LYS A 79 10.44 -25.17 3.15
C LYS A 79 9.70 -26.12 4.07
N THR A 80 8.69 -25.61 4.78
CA THR A 80 8.07 -26.30 5.92
C THR A 80 6.55 -26.19 5.93
N GLY A 81 5.95 -25.58 4.91
CA GLY A 81 4.53 -25.25 4.88
C GLY A 81 4.17 -24.07 5.79
N TYR A 82 2.88 -23.90 6.06
CA TYR A 82 2.37 -22.83 6.93
C TYR A 82 2.77 -23.02 8.40
N THR A 83 3.97 -22.56 8.74
CA THR A 83 4.44 -22.51 10.13
C THR A 83 3.96 -21.25 10.85
N ILE A 84 4.05 -21.25 12.18
CA ILE A 84 3.80 -20.06 13.02
C ILE A 84 4.68 -18.88 12.56
N ARG A 85 5.90 -19.15 12.10
CA ARG A 85 6.83 -18.15 11.58
C ARG A 85 6.30 -17.52 10.29
N ALA A 86 5.87 -18.33 9.31
CA ALA A 86 5.24 -17.82 8.09
C ALA A 86 4.00 -16.97 8.42
N CYS A 87 3.15 -17.43 9.35
CA CYS A 87 1.98 -16.67 9.81
C CYS A 87 2.36 -15.32 10.45
N LYS A 88 3.44 -15.27 11.23
CA LYS A 88 3.94 -14.02 11.83
C LYS A 88 4.35 -13.02 10.75
N TYR A 89 5.07 -13.45 9.72
CA TYR A 89 5.46 -12.57 8.60
C TYR A 89 4.25 -12.09 7.78
N LEU A 90 3.22 -12.92 7.60
CA LEU A 90 1.97 -12.51 6.95
C LEU A 90 1.20 -11.46 7.77
N LEU A 91 1.18 -11.58 9.10
CA LEU A 91 0.56 -10.56 9.96
C LEU A 91 1.36 -9.26 9.97
N ILE A 92 2.70 -9.33 9.95
CA ILE A 92 3.56 -8.15 9.81
C ILE A 92 3.33 -7.48 8.45
N LEU A 93 3.29 -8.26 7.36
CA LEU A 93 2.93 -7.78 6.03
C LEU A 93 1.59 -7.05 6.04
N ALA A 94 0.56 -7.65 6.65
CA ALA A 94 -0.75 -7.03 6.78
C ALA A 94 -0.64 -5.65 7.47
N PHE A 95 0.05 -5.58 8.61
CA PHE A 95 0.22 -4.32 9.35
C PHE A 95 0.93 -3.24 8.51
N ILE A 96 2.01 -3.60 7.82
CA ILE A 96 2.78 -2.71 6.95
C ILE A 96 1.91 -2.17 5.81
N VAL A 97 1.18 -3.05 5.12
CA VAL A 97 0.31 -2.67 3.99
C VAL A 97 -0.86 -1.81 4.47
N PHE A 98 -1.41 -2.08 5.65
CA PHE A 98 -2.46 -1.25 6.25
C PHE A 98 -1.98 0.18 6.54
N ILE A 99 -0.75 0.35 7.03
CA ILE A 99 -0.15 1.67 7.22
C ILE A 99 -0.05 2.41 5.87
N SER A 100 0.35 1.73 4.80
CA SER A 100 0.41 2.33 3.45
C SER A 100 -0.97 2.81 2.97
N VAL A 101 -2.04 2.06 3.26
CA VAL A 101 -3.42 2.46 2.97
C VAL A 101 -3.81 3.73 3.73
N LEU A 102 -3.49 3.82 5.02
CA LEU A 102 -3.83 5.00 5.83
C LEU A 102 -3.13 6.26 5.31
N PHE A 103 -1.83 6.18 5.04
CA PHE A 103 -1.08 7.31 4.49
C PHE A 103 -1.56 7.69 3.08
N THR A 104 -1.85 6.72 2.22
CA THR A 104 -2.29 7.01 0.85
C THR A 104 -3.68 7.65 0.84
N SER A 105 -4.63 7.11 1.61
CA SER A 105 -5.99 7.64 1.68
C SER A 105 -6.04 9.03 2.34
N GLY A 106 -5.26 9.26 3.40
CA GLY A 106 -5.13 10.58 4.05
C GLY A 106 -4.58 11.64 3.09
N ALA A 107 -3.49 11.32 2.39
CA ALA A 107 -2.86 12.23 1.45
C ALA A 107 -3.71 12.53 0.20
N VAL A 108 -4.43 11.53 -0.33
CA VAL A 108 -5.32 11.75 -1.49
C VAL A 108 -6.53 12.59 -1.09
N THR A 109 -7.14 12.29 0.06
CA THR A 109 -8.34 13.02 0.52
C THR A 109 -8.02 14.48 0.80
N SER A 110 -6.95 14.76 1.55
CA SER A 110 -6.55 16.14 1.89
C SER A 110 -6.28 17.00 0.64
N ASN A 111 -5.50 16.49 -0.31
CA ASN A 111 -5.20 17.21 -1.56
C ASN A 111 -6.45 17.43 -2.41
N THR A 112 -7.27 16.40 -2.63
CA THR A 112 -8.44 16.52 -3.51
C THR A 112 -9.51 17.45 -2.93
N THR A 113 -9.70 17.46 -1.61
CA THR A 113 -10.61 18.41 -0.95
C THR A 113 -10.08 19.84 -1.01
N ASP A 114 -8.78 20.07 -0.83
CA ASP A 114 -8.24 21.43 -0.85
C ASP A 114 -8.20 22.01 -2.27
N PHE A 115 -7.92 21.20 -3.30
CA PHE A 115 -7.98 21.67 -4.69
C PHE A 115 -9.40 22.02 -5.13
N SER A 116 -10.38 21.19 -4.76
CA SER A 116 -11.79 21.39 -5.13
C SER A 116 -12.45 22.53 -4.36
N VAL A 117 -12.19 22.67 -3.06
CA VAL A 117 -12.88 23.64 -2.20
C VAL A 117 -12.12 24.97 -2.08
N ARG A 118 -10.79 24.90 -1.94
CA ARG A 118 -9.97 26.06 -1.52
C ARG A 118 -9.37 26.81 -2.70
N GLU A 119 -8.93 26.10 -3.73
CA GLU A 119 -8.22 26.73 -4.84
C GLU A 119 -9.11 27.04 -6.06
N ARG A 120 -10.29 26.39 -6.23
CA ARG A 120 -11.33 26.62 -7.29
C ARG A 120 -10.82 26.95 -8.71
N LYS A 121 -9.56 26.60 -9.00
CA LYS A 121 -8.80 26.95 -10.22
C LYS A 121 -8.08 25.74 -10.81
N TYR A 122 -8.18 24.57 -10.16
CA TYR A 122 -7.50 23.35 -10.58
C TYR A 122 -8.50 22.21 -10.70
N GLU A 123 -8.41 21.49 -11.80
CA GLU A 123 -9.11 20.22 -12.03
C GLU A 123 -8.25 19.06 -11.52
N ILE A 124 -8.90 18.03 -10.97
CA ILE A 124 -8.24 16.84 -10.43
C ILE A 124 -7.78 15.96 -11.60
N GLY A 125 -6.48 15.65 -11.64
CA GLY A 125 -5.94 14.72 -12.65
C GLY A 125 -6.14 13.25 -12.28
N TYR A 126 -5.78 12.34 -13.19
CA TYR A 126 -5.86 10.89 -12.99
C TYR A 126 -4.84 10.30 -11.99
N SER A 127 -3.73 10.98 -11.67
CA SER A 127 -2.69 10.44 -10.77
C SER A 127 -3.23 10.05 -9.38
N PRO A 128 -4.04 10.89 -8.69
CA PRO A 128 -4.74 10.50 -7.47
C PRO A 128 -5.55 9.21 -7.60
N GLY A 129 -6.14 8.94 -8.77
CA GLY A 129 -6.89 7.72 -9.06
C GLY A 129 -6.02 6.47 -9.01
N PHE A 130 -4.78 6.53 -9.51
CA PHE A 130 -3.82 5.42 -9.39
C PHE A 130 -3.40 5.16 -7.94
N CYS A 131 -3.16 6.22 -7.16
CA CYS A 131 -2.88 6.09 -5.72
C CYS A 131 -4.07 5.48 -4.97
N LEU A 132 -5.30 5.91 -5.26
CA LEU A 132 -6.49 5.36 -4.63
C LEU A 132 -6.71 3.89 -5.04
N GLY A 133 -6.51 3.55 -6.32
CA GLY A 133 -6.56 2.18 -6.81
C GLY A 133 -5.53 1.27 -6.13
N SER A 134 -4.30 1.77 -5.95
CA SER A 134 -3.26 1.11 -5.16
C SER A 134 -3.70 0.86 -3.71
N ALA A 135 -4.32 1.85 -3.06
CA ALA A 135 -4.83 1.70 -1.70
C ALA A 135 -5.93 0.63 -1.59
N ILE A 136 -6.84 0.56 -2.57
CA ILE A 136 -7.89 -0.48 -2.64
C ILE A 136 -7.27 -1.87 -2.79
N LEU A 137 -6.32 -2.04 -3.72
CA LEU A 137 -5.62 -3.32 -3.89
C LEU A 137 -4.82 -3.70 -2.64
N SER A 138 -4.20 -2.73 -1.99
CA SER A 138 -3.48 -2.91 -0.72
C SER A 138 -4.41 -3.34 0.42
N LEU A 139 -5.66 -2.85 0.46
CA LEU A 139 -6.68 -3.37 1.39
C LEU A 139 -7.02 -4.84 1.12
N ILE A 140 -7.07 -5.25 -0.14
CA ILE A 140 -7.29 -6.67 -0.49
C ILE A 140 -6.10 -7.52 -0.03
N VAL A 141 -4.87 -7.05 -0.26
CA VAL A 141 -3.64 -7.69 0.24
C VAL A 141 -3.68 -7.81 1.76
N TRP A 142 -4.12 -6.77 2.47
CA TRP A 142 -4.30 -6.79 3.92
C TRP A 142 -5.32 -7.86 4.35
N MET A 143 -6.50 -7.91 3.74
CA MET A 143 -7.54 -8.90 4.07
C MET A 143 -7.06 -10.33 3.87
N ILE A 144 -6.44 -10.62 2.72
CA ILE A 144 -5.91 -11.96 2.42
C ILE A 144 -4.78 -12.31 3.39
N SER A 145 -3.86 -11.39 3.67
CA SER A 145 -2.76 -11.61 4.62
C SER A 145 -3.26 -11.91 6.03
N MET A 146 -4.28 -11.18 6.49
CA MET A 146 -4.93 -11.41 7.77
C MET A 146 -5.65 -12.77 7.83
N TYR A 147 -6.37 -13.12 6.76
CA TYR A 147 -7.05 -14.40 6.64
C TYR A 147 -6.07 -15.58 6.72
N LEU A 148 -4.98 -15.53 5.95
CA LEU A 148 -3.93 -16.56 5.98
C LEU A 148 -3.21 -16.56 7.34
N GLY A 149 -2.80 -15.39 7.84
CA GLY A 149 -2.06 -15.28 9.10
C GLY A 149 -2.83 -15.74 10.34
N LYS A 150 -4.16 -15.60 10.36
CA LYS A 150 -5.02 -16.06 11.47
C LYS A 150 -5.54 -17.48 11.27
N GLY A 151 -6.01 -17.82 10.07
CA GLY A 151 -6.62 -19.12 9.78
C GLY A 151 -5.70 -20.29 10.12
N PHE A 152 -4.40 -20.17 9.83
CA PHE A 152 -3.44 -21.24 10.08
C PHE A 152 -2.91 -21.30 11.52
N ARG A 153 -3.04 -20.24 12.33
CA ARG A 153 -2.72 -20.32 13.78
C ARG A 153 -3.66 -21.27 14.52
N CYS A 154 -4.91 -21.39 14.08
CA CYS A 154 -5.91 -22.25 14.70
C CYS A 154 -5.71 -23.74 14.34
N CYS A 155 -5.15 -24.05 13.18
CA CYS A 155 -4.95 -25.43 12.72
C CYS A 155 -3.61 -26.04 13.13
N ASN A 156 -2.64 -25.23 13.58
CA ASN A 156 -1.30 -25.68 13.96
C ASN A 156 -1.08 -25.73 15.49
N GLN A 157 -2.15 -25.70 16.28
CA GLN A 157 -2.12 -26.23 17.64
C GLN A 157 -2.13 -27.76 17.55
N THR A 158 -0.99 -28.36 17.20
CA THR A 158 -0.74 -29.72 17.67
C THR A 158 -0.90 -29.69 19.20
N PRO A 159 -1.71 -30.58 19.82
CA PRO A 159 -1.69 -30.70 21.26
C PRO A 159 -0.23 -30.91 21.71
N PRO A 160 0.16 -30.42 22.91
CA PRO A 160 1.48 -30.73 23.43
C PRO A 160 1.64 -32.24 23.38
N ILE A 161 2.66 -32.70 22.65
CA ILE A 161 3.14 -34.07 22.77
C ILE A 161 3.77 -34.10 24.17
N ASP A 162 2.97 -34.61 25.11
CA ASP A 162 3.29 -35.01 26.47
C ASP A 162 3.92 -33.94 27.38
N ALA A 163 3.15 -33.50 28.37
CA ALA A 163 3.65 -33.07 29.67
C ALA A 163 2.68 -33.55 30.77
#